data_AF-A0A958QR97-F1
#
_entry.id   AF-A0A958QR97-F1
#
_cell.length_a   1.000
_cell.length_b   1.000
_cell.length_c   1.000
_cell.angle_alpha   90.00
_cell.angle_beta   90.00
_cell.angle_gamma   90.00
#
_symmetry.space_group_name_H-M   'P 1'
#
loop_
_entity.id
_entity.type
_entity.pdbx_description
1 polymer ?
#
loop_
_entity_poly.entity_id
_entity_poly.type
_entity_poly.pdbx_seq_one_letter_code
_entity_poly.pdbx_strand_id
1 'polypeptide(L)' 'MKQHESFSGWDPLERQLLVFSGRSNPNFANAISRQLNREIGRLEVVRFSDGELSVEIGDNVRGRDVFIVQSTSSPG' A
#
# COMPACT_ATOMS: atom_id res chain seq x y z
N MET A 1 32.64 6.51 -21.29
CA MET A 1 31.23 6.83 -20.99
C MET A 1 30.89 6.12 -19.69
N LYS A 2 30.71 6.89 -18.60
CA LYS A 2 30.79 6.38 -17.22
C LYS A 2 29.66 5.40 -16.91
N GLN A 3 30.03 4.29 -16.26
CA GLN A 3 29.11 3.33 -15.67
C GLN A 3 28.20 4.07 -14.69
N HIS A 4 26.90 3.83 -14.80
CA HIS A 4 25.92 4.35 -13.88
C HIS A 4 26.08 3.56 -12.56
N GLU A 5 26.87 4.09 -11.62
CA GLU A 5 26.88 3.61 -10.25
C GLU A 5 25.53 3.95 -9.63
N SER A 6 24.65 2.95 -9.55
CA SER A 6 23.43 3.02 -8.76
C SER A 6 23.80 3.18 -7.29
N PHE A 7 23.51 4.36 -6.72
CA PHE A 7 23.54 4.59 -5.27
C PHE A 7 22.60 3.58 -4.59
N SER A 8 23.20 2.60 -3.91
CA SER A 8 22.59 1.35 -3.45
C SER A 8 21.67 1.45 -2.22
N GLY A 9 20.90 2.53 -2.11
CA GLY A 9 20.02 2.76 -0.96
C GLY A 9 18.52 2.81 -1.27
N TRP A 10 18.14 3.37 -2.41
CA TRP A 10 16.80 3.88 -2.68
C TRP A 10 16.44 3.76 -4.16
N ASP A 11 16.59 2.57 -4.75
CA ASP A 11 15.95 2.29 -6.05
C ASP A 11 14.55 1.69 -5.79
N PRO A 12 13.47 2.47 -5.92
CA PRO A 12 12.09 1.98 -5.76
C PRO A 12 11.64 1.06 -6.92
N LEU A 13 12.46 0.87 -7.96
CA LEU A 13 12.22 -0.14 -9.00
C LEU A 13 12.76 -1.52 -8.59
N GLU A 14 13.83 -1.56 -7.78
CA GLU A 14 14.38 -2.80 -7.20
C GLU A 14 13.50 -3.32 -6.05
N ARG A 15 12.95 -2.42 -5.22
CA ARG A 15 12.01 -2.78 -4.16
C ARG A 15 10.59 -2.85 -4.70
N GLN A 16 9.95 -4.02 -4.64
CA GLN A 16 8.56 -4.18 -5.08
C GLN A 16 7.63 -3.27 -4.25
N LEU A 17 7.06 -2.26 -4.89
CA LEU A 17 6.11 -1.33 -4.29
C LEU A 17 4.74 -1.98 -4.09
N LEU A 18 4.17 -1.80 -2.90
CA LEU A 18 2.81 -2.23 -2.54
C LEU A 18 1.98 -1.04 -2.06
N VAL A 19 0.74 -0.93 -2.56
CA VAL A 19 -0.23 0.06 -2.11
C VAL A 19 -1.42 -0.67 -1.50
N PHE A 20 -1.77 -0.34 -0.27
CA PHE A 20 -2.98 -0.83 0.39
C PHE A 20 -3.97 0.32 0.61
N SER A 21 -5.25 -0.01 0.68
CA SER A 21 -6.29 0.92 1.06
C SER A 21 -6.91 0.53 2.39
N GLY A 22 -7.09 1.50 3.28
CA GLY A 22 -8.08 1.36 4.34
C GLY A 22 -9.51 1.44 3.79
N ARG A 23 -10.51 1.58 4.67
CA ARG A 23 -11.93 1.59 4.29
C ARG A 23 -12.48 2.94 3.82
N SER A 24 -11.75 4.04 3.98
CA SER A 24 -12.28 5.38 3.73
C SER A 24 -12.56 5.65 2.24
N ASN A 25 -11.59 5.33 1.37
CA ASN A 25 -11.69 5.63 -0.05
C ASN A 25 -10.93 4.61 -0.93
N PRO A 26 -11.44 3.36 -1.04
CA PRO A 26 -10.79 2.32 -1.83
C PRO A 26 -10.72 2.64 -3.32
N ASN A 27 -11.66 3.42 -3.85
CA ASN A 27 -11.65 3.83 -5.26
C ASN A 27 -10.46 4.75 -5.56
N PHE A 28 -10.16 5.69 -4.67
CA PHE A 28 -9.01 6.59 -4.82
C PHE A 28 -7.68 5.83 -4.71
N ALA A 29 -7.55 4.94 -3.74
CA ALA A 29 -6.36 4.09 -3.61
C ALA A 29 -6.15 3.22 -4.87
N ASN A 30 -7.20 2.63 -5.42
CA ASN A 30 -7.14 1.90 -6.69
C ASN A 30 -6.69 2.79 -7.87
N ALA A 31 -7.15 4.03 -7.92
CA ALA A 31 -6.72 4.98 -8.95
C ALA A 31 -5.22 5.29 -8.83
N ILE A 32 -4.69 5.46 -7.62
CA ILE A 32 -3.24 5.63 -7.38
C ILE A 32 -2.47 4.40 -7.87
N SER A 33 -2.87 3.18 -7.47
CA SER A 33 -2.17 1.95 -7.90
C SER A 33 -2.14 1.80 -9.42
N ARG A 34 -3.25 2.13 -10.11
CA ARG A 34 -3.32 2.11 -11.58
C ARG A 34 -2.35 3.10 -12.22
N GLN A 35 -2.20 4.31 -11.69
CA GLN A 35 -1.22 5.29 -12.18
C GLN A 35 0.23 4.81 -12.00
N LEU A 36 0.48 3.94 -11.02
CA LEU A 36 1.78 3.32 -10.78
C LEU A 36 1.98 2.01 -11.57
N ASN A 37 1.04 1.61 -12.42
CA ASN A 37 1.01 0.31 -13.10
C ASN A 37 1.10 -0.89 -12.14
N ARG A 38 0.40 -0.79 -10.99
CA ARG A 38 0.34 -1.83 -9.96
C ARG A 38 -1.11 -2.19 -9.64
N GLU A 39 -1.29 -3.39 -9.11
CA GLU A 39 -2.53 -3.80 -8.46
C GLU A 39 -2.58 -3.29 -7.01
N ILE A 40 -3.79 -3.13 -6.47
CA ILE A 40 -3.96 -2.86 -5.04
C ILE A 40 -3.60 -4.13 -4.25
N GLY A 41 -2.90 -3.96 -3.13
CA GLY A 41 -2.56 -5.06 -2.24
C GLY A 41 -3.79 -5.64 -1.55
N ARG A 42 -3.74 -6.94 -1.25
CA ARG A 42 -4.82 -7.67 -0.60
C ARG A 42 -4.87 -7.37 0.89
N LEU A 43 -6.02 -6.88 1.34
CA LEU A 43 -6.28 -6.50 2.72
C LEU A 43 -7.70 -6.93 3.11
N GLU A 44 -7.83 -7.55 4.27
CA GLU A 44 -9.12 -7.77 4.93
C GLU A 44 -9.22 -6.88 6.17
N VAL A 45 -10.36 -6.20 6.33
CA VAL A 45 -10.63 -5.34 7.49
C VAL A 45 -11.97 -5.71 8.08
N VAL A 46 -11.96 -6.26 9.29
CA VAL A 46 -13.16 -6.67 10.02
C VAL A 46 -13.37 -5.73 11.20
N ARG A 47 -14.62 -5.33 11.44
CA ARG A 47 -15.01 -4.62 12.66
C ARG A 47 -15.72 -5.60 13.59
N PHE A 48 -15.21 -5.74 14.81
CA PHE A 48 -15.84 -6.54 15.85
C PHE A 48 -17.00 -5.78 16.51
N SER A 49 -17.85 -6.51 17.23
CA SER A 49 -19.04 -5.94 17.87
C SER A 49 -18.73 -4.93 18.99
N ASP A 50 -17.55 -5.02 19.59
CA ASP A 50 -17.04 -4.06 20.60
C ASP A 50 -16.42 -2.79 19.97
N GLY A 51 -16.37 -2.74 18.63
CA GLY A 51 -15.84 -1.59 17.89
C GLY A 51 -14.38 -1.71 17.48
N GLU A 52 -13.66 -2.73 17.95
CA GLU A 52 -12.28 -2.99 17.54
C GLU A 52 -12.17 -3.35 16.05
N LEU A 53 -10.99 -3.11 15.48
CA LEU A 53 -10.70 -3.43 14.09
C LEU A 53 -9.63 -4.52 14.02
N SER A 54 -9.95 -5.61 13.33
CA SER A 54 -8.96 -6.56 12.84
C SER A 54 -8.56 -6.21 11.43
N VAL A 55 -7.26 -6.26 11.14
CA VAL A 55 -6.69 -5.98 9.83
C VAL A 55 -5.72 -7.11 9.48
N GLU A 56 -5.98 -7.78 8.36
CA GLU A 56 -5.13 -8.86 7.85
C GLU A 56 -4.58 -8.49 6.47
N ILE A 57 -3.26 -8.58 6.32
CA ILE A 57 -2.56 -8.33 5.05
C ILE A 57 -2.33 -9.68 4.36
N GLY A 58 -2.95 -9.87 3.20
CA GLY A 58 -2.87 -11.14 2.44
C GLY A 58 -1.63 -11.27 1.55
N ASP A 59 -0.80 -10.22 1.48
CA ASP A 59 0.41 -10.18 0.67
C ASP A 59 1.69 -10.25 1.52
N ASN A 60 2.75 -10.82 0.96
CA ASN A 60 4.06 -10.74 1.59
C ASN A 60 4.60 -9.32 1.47
N VAL A 61 4.76 -8.63 2.61
CA VAL A 61 5.25 -7.24 2.70
C VAL A 61 6.73 -7.11 3.08
N ARG A 62 7.42 -8.21 3.39
CA ARG A 62 8.78 -8.14 3.94
C ARG A 62 9.76 -7.62 2.89
N GLY A 63 10.52 -6.58 3.25
CA GLY A 63 11.52 -5.98 2.38
C GLY A 63 10.95 -5.17 1.21
N ARG A 64 9.65 -4.88 1.25
CA ARG A 64 8.93 -4.11 0.24
C ARG A 64 8.65 -2.70 0.72
N ASP A 65 8.51 -1.78 -0.24
CA ASP A 65 8.09 -0.41 0.06
C ASP A 65 6.56 -0.38 0.08
N VAL A 66 6.00 -0.08 1.26
CA VAL A 66 4.57 -0.19 1.53
C VAL A 66 3.96 1.18 1.77
N PHE A 67 2.91 1.49 1.02
CA PHE A 67 2.12 2.70 1.16
C PHE A 67 0.68 2.36 1.57
N ILE A 68 0.16 3.05 2.57
CA ILE A 68 -1.23 2.90 3.04
C ILE A 68 -1.99 4.18 2.70
N VAL A 69 -3.04 4.05 1.89
CA VAL A 69 -3.94 5.14 1.55
C VAL A 69 -5.17 5.06 2.45
N GLN A 70 -5.31 6.02 3.35
CA GLN A 70 -6.46 6.11 4.25
C GLN A 70 -6.68 7.57 4.65
N SER A 71 -7.84 8.12 4.30
CA SER A 71 -8.29 9.42 4.80
C SER A 71 -8.69 9.32 6.27
N THR A 72 -8.38 10.37 7.04
CA THR A 72 -8.78 10.55 8.44
C THR A 72 -10.00 11.48 8.58
N SER A 73 -10.85 11.54 7.56
CA SER A 73 -12.12 12.28 7.60
C SER A 73 -13.04 11.74 8.69
N SER A 74 -14.08 12.50 9.04
CA SER A 74 -15.11 12.05 9.99
C SER A 74 -15.57 10.62 9.64
N PRO A 75 -15.70 9.74 10.65
CA PRO A 75 -16.22 8.40 10.41
C PRO A 75 -17.60 8.48 9.76
N GLY A 76 -17.75 7.85 8.58
CA GLY A 76 -19.03 7.63 7.92
C GLY A 76 -19.72 6.38 8.44
#